data_AF-A0A951R1E9-F1
#
_entry.id   AF-A0A951R1E9-F1
#
_cell.length_a   1.000
_cell.length_b   1.000
_cell.length_c   1.000
_cell.angle_alpha   90.00
_cell.angle_beta   90.00
_cell.angle_gamma   90.00
#
_symmetry.space_group_name_H-M   'P 1'
#
loop_
_entity.id
_entity.type
_entity.pdbx_description
1 polymer ?
#
loop_
_entity_poly.entity_id
_entity_poly.type
_entity_poly.pdbx_seq_one_letter_code
_entity_poly.pdbx_strand_id
1 'polypeptide(L)'
;MKKRRKLLIVGILLINLIGIVGCTNKEKDSKRYSSTDNKDTIASFGDDGRFCIVDISKAAYLIDETKHPIIDKVKYYKEIKPCVYTIGDKGYIKLNYENGKIKESKDIKDFSKEDQKIFEETKTKEYSLEKFYKE
;
A
#
# COMPACT_ATOMS: atom_id res chain seq x y z
N MET A 1 57.71 -43.69 -37.99
CA MET A 1 56.92 -43.08 -39.09
C MET A 1 55.48 -43.57 -39.02
N LYS A 2 54.54 -42.68 -39.39
CA LYS A 2 53.06 -42.86 -39.54
C LYS A 2 52.28 -42.88 -38.21
N LYS A 3 51.62 -41.76 -37.83
CA LYS A 3 50.31 -41.22 -38.34
C LYS A 3 49.15 -42.14 -37.92
N ARG A 4 47.98 -41.69 -37.44
CA ARG A 4 47.39 -40.44 -36.93
C ARG A 4 45.90 -40.82 -36.71
N ARG A 5 45.23 -40.15 -35.76
CA ARG A 5 43.76 -39.97 -35.64
C ARG A 5 43.00 -41.22 -35.14
N LYS A 6 42.02 -41.12 -34.24
CA LYS A 6 40.80 -40.31 -34.35
C LYS A 6 40.22 -39.96 -32.96
N LEU A 7 39.62 -38.77 -32.94
CA LEU A 7 38.72 -38.20 -31.92
C LEU A 7 37.56 -39.16 -31.60
N LEU A 8 37.32 -39.48 -30.33
CA LEU A 8 36.09 -40.10 -29.85
C LEU A 8 35.41 -39.15 -28.85
N ILE A 9 34.47 -38.38 -29.36
CA ILE A 9 33.39 -37.77 -28.59
C ILE A 9 32.33 -38.85 -28.45
N VAL A 10 32.02 -39.33 -27.23
CA VAL A 10 30.69 -39.72 -26.74
C VAL A 10 30.84 -40.01 -25.24
N GLY A 11 30.04 -39.35 -24.40
CA GLY A 11 29.94 -39.66 -22.98
C GLY A 11 29.23 -38.58 -22.17
N ILE A 12 28.02 -38.19 -22.59
CA ILE A 12 27.11 -37.38 -21.78
C ILE A 12 26.64 -38.24 -20.61
N LEU A 13 26.96 -37.84 -19.38
CA LEU A 13 26.35 -38.32 -18.13
C LEU A 13 26.27 -37.11 -17.19
N LEU A 14 25.27 -36.23 -17.35
CA LEU A 14 23.96 -36.30 -16.69
C LEU A 14 23.99 -36.37 -15.16
N ILE A 15 24.69 -35.47 -14.46
CA ILE A 15 24.26 -35.12 -13.10
C ILE A 15 24.70 -33.69 -12.76
N ASN A 16 23.74 -32.78 -12.66
CA ASN A 16 23.62 -31.89 -11.50
C ASN A 16 22.19 -31.38 -11.47
N LEU A 17 21.39 -32.05 -10.63
CA LEU A 17 20.20 -31.49 -10.01
C LEU A 17 20.60 -30.14 -9.41
N ILE A 18 20.25 -29.05 -10.07
CA ILE A 18 20.02 -27.79 -9.37
C ILE A 18 18.51 -27.63 -9.37
N GLY A 19 17.93 -28.03 -8.25
CA GLY A 19 16.54 -27.77 -7.93
C GLY A 19 16.32 -26.27 -7.95
N ILE A 20 15.84 -25.77 -9.08
CA ILE A 20 15.09 -24.53 -9.09
C ILE A 20 13.74 -24.92 -8.50
N VAL A 21 13.66 -24.84 -7.18
CA VAL A 21 12.41 -24.65 -6.46
C VAL A 21 11.78 -23.40 -7.07
N GLY A 22 11.04 -23.60 -8.15
CA GLY A 22 10.05 -22.66 -8.63
C GLY A 22 8.94 -22.65 -7.59
N CYS A 23 9.20 -22.04 -6.44
CA CYS A 23 8.14 -21.39 -5.68
C CYS A 23 7.60 -20.35 -6.65
N THR A 24 6.50 -20.73 -7.30
CA THR A 24 5.62 -19.79 -7.94
C THR A 24 5.43 -18.65 -6.95
N ASN A 25 5.90 -17.46 -7.34
CA ASN A 25 5.47 -16.23 -6.73
C ASN A 25 3.96 -16.18 -7.00
N LYS A 26 3.19 -16.83 -6.14
CA LYS A 26 1.83 -16.38 -5.89
C LYS A 26 2.06 -14.95 -5.48
N GLU A 27 1.69 -14.01 -6.35
CA GLU A 27 1.32 -12.67 -5.92
C GLU A 27 0.61 -12.89 -4.60
N LYS A 28 1.24 -12.44 -3.52
CA LYS A 28 0.48 -12.13 -2.34
C LYS A 28 -0.35 -10.94 -2.78
N ASP A 29 -1.46 -11.21 -3.44
CA ASP A 29 -2.70 -10.55 -3.10
C ASP A 29 -2.80 -10.75 -1.60
N SER A 30 -2.19 -9.83 -0.86
CA SER A 30 -2.49 -9.64 0.54
C SER A 30 -3.99 -9.45 0.51
N LYS A 31 -4.74 -10.50 0.85
CA LYS A 31 -6.16 -10.39 1.15
C LYS A 31 -6.22 -9.31 2.20
N ARG A 32 -6.50 -8.07 1.76
CA ARG A 32 -6.68 -6.93 2.64
C ARG A 32 -7.82 -7.36 3.56
N TYR A 33 -7.52 -7.44 4.84
CA TYR A 33 -8.37 -8.02 5.86
C TYR A 33 -9.81 -7.50 5.71
N SER A 34 -10.78 -8.41 5.53
CA SER A 34 -12.18 -8.14 5.84
C SER A 34 -12.39 -8.54 7.30
N SER A 35 -12.47 -7.56 8.20
CA SER A 35 -12.78 -7.82 9.60
C SER A 35 -14.29 -7.86 9.81
N THR A 36 -14.73 -8.80 10.64
CA THR A 36 -16.10 -9.28 10.87
C THR A 36 -17.00 -8.40 11.73
N ASP A 37 -16.74 -7.10 11.88
CA ASP A 37 -17.46 -6.25 12.84
C ASP A 37 -17.94 -4.93 12.23
N ASN A 38 -18.99 -4.90 11.39
CA ASN A 38 -19.63 -3.67 10.87
C ASN A 38 -18.68 -2.54 10.37
N LYS A 39 -17.43 -2.90 10.05
CA LYS A 39 -16.34 -2.01 9.68
C LYS A 39 -15.75 -2.54 8.41
N ASP A 40 -16.19 -1.98 7.30
CA ASP A 40 -15.61 -2.33 6.01
C ASP A 40 -14.34 -1.50 5.82
N THR A 41 -13.19 -2.18 5.74
CA THR A 41 -11.92 -1.54 5.42
C THR A 41 -11.99 -0.98 3.99
N ILE A 42 -11.95 0.33 3.86
CA ILE A 42 -11.93 1.03 2.56
C ILE A 42 -10.53 0.96 1.94
N ALA A 43 -9.50 1.17 2.76
CA ALA A 43 -8.10 1.12 2.33
C ALA A 43 -7.17 0.70 3.48
N SER A 44 -6.06 0.03 3.16
CA SER A 44 -5.00 -0.34 4.11
C SER A 44 -3.65 0.09 3.55
N PHE A 45 -2.78 0.56 4.43
CA PHE A 45 -1.48 1.15 4.11
C PHE A 45 -0.37 0.56 4.98
N GLY A 46 0.83 0.47 4.41
CA GLY A 46 1.94 -0.30 4.98
C GLY A 46 1.83 -1.80 4.67
N ASP A 47 2.97 -2.49 4.64
CA ASP A 47 3.03 -3.94 4.34
C ASP A 47 2.33 -4.78 5.41
N ASP A 48 2.24 -4.25 6.64
CA ASP A 48 1.56 -4.85 7.79
C ASP A 48 0.08 -4.42 7.91
N GLY A 49 -0.37 -3.47 7.08
CA GLY A 49 -1.72 -2.91 7.16
C GLY A 49 -2.00 -2.10 8.43
N ARG A 50 -0.95 -1.64 9.14
CA ARG A 50 -1.08 -0.89 10.40
C ARG A 50 -2.00 0.31 10.29
N PHE A 51 -1.96 1.04 9.19
CA PHE A 51 -2.82 2.20 8.98
C PHE A 51 -3.92 1.84 8.00
N CYS A 52 -5.15 2.22 8.31
CA CYS A 52 -6.28 1.94 7.43
C CYS A 52 -7.32 3.06 7.48
N ILE A 53 -8.10 3.14 6.41
CA ILE A 53 -9.35 3.88 6.37
C ILE A 53 -10.45 2.84 6.47
N VAL A 54 -11.28 2.95 7.50
CA VAL A 54 -12.41 2.06 7.75
C VAL A 54 -13.72 2.83 7.67
N ASP A 55 -14.75 2.20 7.12
CA ASP A 55 -16.12 2.70 7.26
C ASP A 55 -16.65 2.34 8.65
N ILE A 56 -17.20 3.31 9.37
CA ILE A 56 -17.91 3.11 10.63
C ILE A 56 -19.22 3.90 10.52
N SER A 57 -20.32 3.20 10.32
CA SER A 57 -21.67 3.78 10.25
C SER A 57 -21.80 4.88 9.17
N LYS A 58 -21.40 4.58 7.93
CA LYS A 58 -21.43 5.49 6.77
C LYS A 58 -20.51 6.70 6.91
N ALA A 59 -19.38 6.52 7.59
CA ALA A 59 -18.37 7.55 7.77
C ALA A 59 -16.97 6.91 7.77
N ALA A 60 -16.05 7.53 7.05
CA ALA A 60 -14.70 6.98 6.91
C ALA A 60 -13.74 7.55 7.95
N TYR A 61 -12.98 6.67 8.59
CA TYR A 61 -12.02 7.04 9.64
C TYR A 61 -10.63 6.51 9.32
N LEU A 62 -9.63 7.39 9.33
CA LEU A 62 -8.23 7.00 9.33
C LEU A 62 -7.86 6.55 10.74
N ILE A 63 -7.35 5.33 10.89
CA ILE A 63 -6.95 4.76 12.18
C ILE A 63 -5.54 4.16 12.13
N ASP A 64 -4.94 4.00 13.30
CA ASP A 64 -3.72 3.20 13.51
C ASP A 64 -4.11 1.90 14.23
N GLU A 65 -4.19 0.77 13.52
CA GLU A 65 -4.59 -0.54 14.04
C GLU A 65 -3.72 -1.01 15.22
N THR A 66 -2.44 -0.61 15.29
CA THR A 66 -1.57 -1.06 16.40
C THR A 66 -1.95 -0.45 17.74
N LYS A 67 -2.60 0.72 17.71
CA LYS A 67 -3.01 1.45 18.92
C LYS A 67 -4.55 1.59 19.00
N HIS A 68 -5.24 1.30 17.91
CA HIS A 68 -6.64 1.61 17.60
C HIS A 68 -7.12 3.08 17.84
N PRO A 69 -6.32 4.17 17.81
CA PRO A 69 -6.85 5.52 17.86
C PRO A 69 -7.42 5.93 16.50
N ILE A 70 -8.54 6.65 16.54
CA ILE A 70 -9.01 7.42 15.39
C ILE A 70 -8.06 8.60 15.20
N ILE A 71 -7.36 8.62 14.07
CA ILE A 71 -6.50 9.72 13.66
C ILE A 71 -7.37 10.87 13.16
N ASP A 72 -8.28 10.60 12.21
CA ASP A 72 -9.18 11.61 11.65
C ASP A 72 -10.44 10.98 11.04
N LYS A 73 -11.51 11.78 10.94
CA LYS A 73 -12.67 11.46 10.11
C LYS A 73 -12.42 12.04 8.71
N VAL A 74 -12.24 11.16 7.73
CA VAL A 74 -11.71 11.51 6.41
C VAL A 74 -12.83 11.73 5.41
N LYS A 75 -12.70 12.79 4.59
CA LYS A 75 -13.59 13.07 3.45
C LYS A 75 -12.92 12.76 2.11
N TYR A 76 -11.62 13.05 2.01
CA TYR A 76 -10.83 12.78 0.82
C TYR A 76 -9.52 12.10 1.20
N TYR A 77 -9.05 11.18 0.36
CA TYR A 77 -7.72 10.61 0.53
C TYR A 77 -7.03 10.33 -0.80
N LYS A 78 -5.70 10.46 -0.79
CA LYS A 78 -4.82 10.08 -1.90
C LYS A 78 -3.58 9.39 -1.34
N GLU A 79 -3.24 8.23 -1.88
CA GLU A 79 -2.00 7.53 -1.58
C GLU A 79 -0.93 7.90 -2.61
N ILE A 80 0.23 8.33 -2.14
CA ILE A 80 1.45 8.47 -2.91
C ILE A 80 2.56 7.83 -2.08
N LYS A 81 2.88 6.58 -2.37
CA LYS A 81 3.76 5.75 -1.53
C LYS A 81 5.08 6.48 -1.20
N PRO A 82 5.52 6.49 0.06
CA PRO A 82 4.95 5.79 1.23
C PRO A 82 3.98 6.64 2.07
N CYS A 83 3.36 7.65 1.48
CA CYS A 83 2.52 8.63 2.17
C CYS A 83 1.05 8.51 1.80
N VAL A 84 0.20 8.79 2.77
CA VAL A 84 -1.23 9.02 2.60
C VAL A 84 -1.53 10.47 2.96
N TYR A 85 -2.21 11.14 2.04
CA TYR A 85 -2.70 12.50 2.18
C TYR A 85 -4.19 12.42 2.42
N THR A 86 -4.68 12.97 3.54
CA THR A 86 -6.09 13.00 3.87
C THR A 86 -6.56 14.42 4.14
N ILE A 87 -7.81 14.68 3.77
CA ILE A 87 -8.53 15.91 4.09
C ILE A 87 -9.79 15.50 4.85
N GLY A 88 -9.89 15.93 6.09
CA GLY A 88 -10.94 15.51 7.01
C GLY A 88 -11.31 16.59 8.02
N ASP A 89 -11.84 16.18 9.16
CA ASP A 89 -12.32 17.10 10.19
C ASP A 89 -11.17 17.81 10.91
N LYS A 90 -10.00 17.18 11.00
CA LYS A 90 -8.78 17.80 11.53
C LYS A 90 -8.03 18.68 10.52
N GLY A 91 -8.50 18.74 9.28
CA GLY A 91 -7.88 19.51 8.20
C GLY A 91 -7.05 18.62 7.29
N TYR A 92 -5.79 19.00 7.09
CA TYR A 92 -4.85 18.32 6.20
C TYR A 92 -3.92 17.42 6.99
N ILE A 93 -3.82 16.15 6.61
CA ILE A 93 -2.92 15.19 7.24
C ILE A 93 -2.06 14.53 6.16
N LYS A 94 -0.74 14.52 6.41
CA LYS A 94 0.24 13.68 5.72
C LYS A 94 0.72 12.62 6.69
N LEU A 95 0.41 11.38 6.40
CA LEU A 95 0.85 10.20 7.14
C LEU A 95 1.89 9.46 6.30
N ASN A 96 3.11 9.29 6.82
CA ASN A 96 4.08 8.36 6.27
C ASN A 96 3.94 7.03 7.02
N TYR A 97 3.47 5.98 6.33
CA TYR A 97 3.18 4.70 6.97
C TYR A 97 4.41 3.79 7.14
N GLU A 98 5.57 4.12 6.56
CA GLU A 98 6.83 3.38 6.81
C GLU A 98 7.40 3.69 8.20
N ASN A 99 7.29 4.95 8.64
CA ASN A 99 7.84 5.39 9.92
C ASN A 99 6.78 5.89 10.92
N GLY A 100 5.51 5.91 10.53
CA GLY A 100 4.39 6.35 11.35
C GLY A 100 4.38 7.85 11.66
N LYS A 101 5.17 8.68 10.97
CA LYS A 101 5.15 10.13 11.16
C LYS A 101 3.86 10.71 10.59
N ILE A 102 3.18 11.47 11.43
CA ILE A 102 1.96 12.21 11.09
C ILE A 102 2.27 13.69 11.19
N LYS A 103 1.99 14.43 10.12
CA LYS A 103 1.93 15.89 10.13
C LYS A 103 0.48 16.30 9.86
N GLU A 104 -0.08 17.07 10.78
CA GLU A 104 -1.46 17.57 10.76
C GLU A 104 -1.44 19.10 10.81
N SER A 105 -2.27 19.76 10.01
CA SER A 105 -2.61 21.17 10.21
C SER A 105 -3.95 21.52 9.58
N LYS A 106 -4.61 22.55 10.14
CA LYS A 106 -5.78 23.19 9.52
C LYS A 106 -5.42 24.15 8.39
N ASP A 107 -4.18 24.66 8.34
CA ASP A 107 -3.70 25.52 7.27
C ASP A 107 -2.79 24.74 6.31
N ILE A 108 -3.19 24.69 5.03
CA ILE A 108 -2.41 24.04 3.98
C ILE A 108 -1.02 24.68 3.80
N LYS A 109 -0.86 25.96 4.19
CA LYS A 109 0.42 26.69 4.11
C LYS A 109 1.49 26.14 5.04
N ASP A 110 1.12 25.36 6.05
CA ASP A 110 2.08 24.71 6.94
C ASP A 110 2.82 23.54 6.28
N PHE A 111 2.38 23.11 5.10
CA PHE A 111 2.98 22.03 4.32
C PHE A 111 3.94 22.55 3.25
N SER A 112 4.79 21.67 2.68
CA SER A 112 5.66 22.05 1.56
C SER A 112 4.83 22.42 0.32
N LYS A 113 5.46 23.05 -0.68
CA LYS A 113 4.76 23.40 -1.93
C LYS A 113 4.30 22.17 -2.71
N GLU A 114 5.08 21.10 -2.65
CA GLU A 114 4.76 19.81 -3.24
C GLU A 114 3.55 19.18 -2.54
N ASP A 115 3.55 19.17 -1.20
CA ASP A 115 2.44 18.65 -0.39
C ASP A 115 1.16 19.47 -0.61
N GLN A 116 1.26 20.79 -0.68
CA GLN A 116 0.15 21.69 -1.02
C GLN A 116 -0.49 21.29 -2.35
N LYS A 117 0.32 21.04 -3.39
CA LYS A 117 -0.18 20.62 -4.70
C LYS A 117 -0.92 19.28 -4.63
N ILE A 118 -0.37 18.32 -3.88
CA ILE A 118 -1.00 17.00 -3.69
C ILE A 118 -2.36 17.15 -3.00
N PHE A 119 -2.45 17.98 -1.96
CA PHE A 119 -3.72 18.25 -1.28
C PHE A 119 -4.75 18.91 -2.20
N GLU A 120 -4.36 19.86 -3.03
CA GLU A 120 -5.29 20.46 -4.00
C GLU A 120 -5.79 19.44 -5.03
N GLU A 121 -4.92 18.57 -5.55
CA GLU A 121 -5.32 17.45 -6.42
C GLU A 121 -6.27 16.46 -5.72
N THR A 122 -6.13 16.31 -4.39
CA THR A 122 -6.93 15.40 -3.56
C THR A 122 -8.38 15.88 -3.37
N LYS A 123 -8.68 17.17 -3.58
CA LYS A 123 -10.04 17.74 -3.42
C LYS A 123 -11.02 17.39 -4.56
N THR A 124 -10.72 16.39 -5.39
CA THR A 124 -11.56 15.99 -6.53
C THR A 124 -12.51 14.84 -6.17
N LYS A 125 -13.54 14.63 -7.01
CA LYS A 125 -14.51 13.54 -6.81
C LYS A 125 -13.88 12.14 -6.83
N GLU A 126 -12.77 11.96 -7.53
CA GLU A 126 -12.02 10.69 -7.61
C GLU A 126 -11.56 10.22 -6.23
N TYR A 127 -11.09 11.16 -5.40
CA TYR A 127 -10.54 10.91 -4.08
C TYR A 127 -11.56 11.08 -2.95
N SER A 128 -12.79 11.48 -3.27
CA SER A 128 -13.87 11.59 -2.29
C SER A 128 -14.28 10.21 -1.78
N LEU A 129 -14.45 10.10 -0.47
CA LEU A 129 -14.98 8.92 0.21
C LEU A 129 -16.52 8.87 0.17
N GLU A 130 -17.19 9.97 -0.19
CA GLU A 130 -18.65 9.99 -0.36
C GLU A 130 -19.13 9.03 -1.46
N LYS A 131 -18.26 8.65 -2.40
CA LYS A 131 -18.58 7.68 -3.45
C LYS A 131 -18.94 6.29 -2.89
N PHE A 132 -18.52 5.97 -1.67
CA PHE A 132 -18.86 4.72 -0.99
C PHE A 132 -20.23 4.76 -0.31
N TYR A 133 -20.88 5.93 -0.23
CA TYR A 133 -22.12 6.14 0.54
C TYR A 133 -23.33 6.57 -0.31
N LYS A 134 -23.20 6.58 -1.64
CA LYS A 134 -24.31 6.88 -2.55
C LYS A 134 -25.08 5.60 -2.84
N GLU A 135 -26.30 5.55 -2.33
CA GLU A 135 -27.36 4.59 -2.67
C GLU A 135 -27.99 4.92 -4.03
#